data_AF-A0A8S3IXZ9-F1
#
_entry.id   AF-A0A8S3IXZ9-F1
#
_cell.length_a   1.000
_cell.length_b   1.000
_cell.length_c   1.000
_cell.angle_alpha   90.00
_cell.angle_beta   90.00
_cell.angle_gamma   90.00
#
_symmetry.space_group_name_H-M   'P 1'
#
loop_
_entity.id
_entity.type
_entity.pdbx_description
1 polymer ?
#
loop_
_entity_poly.entity_id
_entity_poly.type
_entity_poly.pdbx_seq_one_letter_code
_entity_poly.pdbx_strand_id
1 'polypeptide(L)'
;VDCKWKKRSENIYDGWYDGQYESNKVSIDCFNGKFVVNDQSVGFLPNNITSDELFQRVFGHHIFEVQRAEQDDTYITKHGYHHDGKVHYEFNCRNYCLRIYERHAQTNDRFELIPPKCFEGELAEIFVSNYSHWWNDKTKIVEFRPVHFQHENFLHDIHYILAIKKGFIRTNNAENRQYLINRSSSLFKTLFTKYFIRLDSEPYVYMLAENDIINIHLSRLGIVFKYSLQHNTITSREYSDMHVDDNQCFGTLTGLRSGLLLSPMAAIE
;
A
#
# COMPACT_ATOMS: atom_id res chain seq x y z
N VAL A 1 -7.89 33.47 -36.30
CA VAL A 1 -9.14 32.75 -35.97
C VAL A 1 -9.38 33.01 -34.50
N ASP A 2 -10.30 33.91 -34.19
CA ASP A 2 -10.55 34.35 -32.82
C ASP A 2 -11.46 33.36 -32.10
N CYS A 3 -10.88 32.46 -31.31
CA CYS A 3 -11.65 31.69 -30.33
C CYS A 3 -12.22 32.66 -29.28
N LYS A 4 -13.49 33.02 -29.41
CA LYS A 4 -14.21 33.77 -28.38
C LYS A 4 -14.69 32.81 -27.29
N TRP A 5 -14.03 32.85 -26.14
CA TRP A 5 -14.45 32.13 -24.95
C TRP A 5 -15.74 32.73 -24.38
N LYS A 6 -16.69 31.88 -24.02
CA LYS A 6 -17.96 32.24 -23.36
C LYS A 6 -18.09 31.46 -22.07
N LYS A 7 -18.50 32.12 -20.99
CA LYS A 7 -18.82 31.43 -19.74
C LYS A 7 -20.03 30.52 -19.99
N ARG A 8 -19.95 29.26 -19.56
CA ARG A 8 -20.99 28.25 -19.78
C ARG A 8 -22.28 28.57 -19.02
N SER A 9 -22.13 29.04 -17.79
CA SER A 9 -23.22 29.40 -16.89
C SER A 9 -22.91 30.70 -16.15
N GLU A 10 -23.95 31.49 -15.86
CA GLU A 10 -23.80 32.66 -14.98
C GLU A 10 -23.56 32.26 -13.52
N ASN A 11 -23.83 31.00 -13.14
CA ASN A 11 -23.56 30.48 -11.82
C ASN A 11 -22.08 30.71 -11.42
N ILE A 12 -21.85 31.33 -10.26
CA ILE A 12 -20.51 31.61 -9.75
C ILE A 12 -19.73 30.36 -9.36
N TYR A 13 -20.44 29.25 -9.10
CA TYR A 13 -19.83 27.95 -8.79
C TYR A 13 -19.54 27.12 -10.05
N ASP A 14 -19.92 27.60 -11.24
CA ASP A 14 -19.54 26.98 -12.51
C ASP A 14 -18.26 27.63 -13.05
N GLY A 15 -17.17 26.86 -13.05
CA GLY A 15 -15.86 27.26 -13.54
C GLY A 15 -15.67 27.09 -15.06
N TRP A 16 -16.68 26.59 -15.78
CA TRP A 16 -16.56 26.25 -17.20
C TRP A 16 -16.68 27.44 -18.15
N TYR A 17 -15.76 27.49 -19.11
CA TYR A 17 -15.79 28.36 -20.29
C TYR A 17 -15.70 27.51 -21.55
N ASP A 18 -16.51 27.86 -22.54
CA ASP A 18 -16.61 27.16 -23.82
C ASP A 18 -16.13 28.06 -24.97
N GLY A 19 -15.46 27.47 -25.94
CA GLY A 19 -15.01 28.08 -27.17
C GLY A 19 -15.12 27.09 -28.33
N GLN A 20 -14.80 27.56 -29.52
CA GLN A 20 -14.79 26.72 -30.72
C GLN A 20 -13.56 27.04 -31.56
N TYR A 21 -12.75 26.01 -31.81
CA TYR A 21 -11.58 26.08 -32.68
C TYR A 21 -11.81 25.17 -33.89
N GLU A 22 -11.91 25.76 -35.07
CA GLU A 22 -12.33 25.06 -36.29
C GLU A 22 -13.67 24.32 -36.09
N SER A 23 -13.69 22.99 -36.31
CA SER A 23 -14.87 22.14 -36.08
C SER A 23 -14.99 21.62 -34.64
N ASN A 24 -14.03 21.91 -33.77
CA ASN A 24 -13.95 21.33 -32.44
C ASN A 24 -14.49 22.29 -31.37
N LYS A 25 -15.38 21.78 -30.50
CA LYS A 25 -15.76 22.45 -29.26
C LYS A 25 -14.59 22.33 -28.29
N VAL A 26 -14.20 23.43 -27.65
CA VAL A 26 -13.12 23.44 -26.66
C VAL A 26 -13.68 24.00 -25.36
N SER A 27 -13.43 23.34 -24.23
CA SER A 27 -13.91 23.83 -22.93
C SER A 27 -12.81 23.78 -21.87
N ILE A 28 -12.79 24.78 -21.00
CA ILE A 28 -11.87 24.86 -19.87
C ILE A 28 -12.65 25.05 -18.56
N ASP A 29 -12.30 24.28 -17.53
CA ASP A 29 -12.75 24.46 -16.15
C ASP A 29 -11.64 25.15 -15.38
N CYS A 30 -11.80 26.44 -15.09
CA CYS A 30 -10.77 27.21 -14.40
C CYS A 30 -10.67 26.91 -12.90
N PHE A 31 -11.66 26.25 -12.30
CA PHE A 31 -11.62 25.88 -10.88
C PHE A 31 -10.85 24.58 -10.67
N ASN A 32 -11.06 23.61 -11.55
CA ASN A 32 -10.41 22.31 -11.47
C ASN A 32 -9.22 22.15 -12.44
N GLY A 33 -8.90 23.19 -13.23
CA GLY A 33 -7.82 23.15 -14.22
C GLY A 33 -8.05 22.15 -15.37
N LYS A 34 -9.31 21.84 -15.73
CA LYS A 34 -9.61 20.84 -16.77
C LYS A 34 -9.70 21.49 -18.14
N PHE A 35 -9.14 20.84 -19.16
CA PHE A 35 -9.27 21.25 -20.55
C PHE A 35 -9.78 20.06 -21.38
N VAL A 36 -10.89 20.27 -22.09
CA VAL A 36 -11.54 19.25 -22.91
C VAL A 36 -11.74 19.75 -24.34
N VAL A 37 -11.64 18.85 -25.30
CA VAL A 37 -12.00 19.06 -26.71
C VAL A 37 -13.08 18.05 -27.07
N ASN A 38 -14.20 18.54 -27.61
CA ASN A 38 -15.42 17.78 -27.88
C ASN A 38 -15.89 16.99 -26.65
N ASP A 39 -15.88 17.65 -25.49
CA ASP A 39 -16.24 17.09 -24.19
C ASP A 39 -15.35 15.91 -23.72
N GLN A 40 -14.18 15.71 -24.35
CA GLN A 40 -13.16 14.72 -23.96
C GLN A 40 -11.89 15.40 -23.44
N SER A 41 -11.29 14.92 -22.34
CA SER A 41 -10.04 15.48 -21.82
C SER A 41 -8.92 15.34 -22.85
N VAL A 42 -8.28 16.46 -23.19
CA VAL A 42 -7.15 16.42 -24.12
C VAL A 42 -5.92 16.04 -23.33
N GLY A 43 -5.42 14.84 -23.57
CA GLY A 43 -4.13 14.43 -23.08
C GLY A 43 -4.06 14.15 -21.57
N PHE A 44 -5.17 14.14 -20.84
CA PHE A 44 -5.20 13.85 -19.40
C PHE A 44 -6.24 12.78 -19.08
N LEU A 45 -6.08 12.13 -17.93
CA LEU A 45 -7.03 11.13 -17.45
C LEU A 45 -8.41 11.76 -17.14
N PRO A 46 -9.51 11.08 -17.50
CA PRO A 46 -10.85 11.53 -17.16
C PRO A 46 -11.16 11.38 -15.66
N ASN A 47 -12.15 12.12 -15.18
CA ASN A 47 -12.48 12.20 -13.75
C ASN A 47 -12.90 10.87 -13.13
N ASN A 48 -13.55 9.98 -13.89
CA ASN A 48 -13.92 8.65 -13.40
C ASN A 48 -12.71 7.78 -13.05
N ILE A 49 -11.53 8.10 -13.59
CA ILE A 49 -10.27 7.45 -13.21
C ILE A 49 -9.61 8.22 -12.07
N THR A 50 -9.48 9.55 -12.18
CA THR A 50 -8.75 10.33 -11.18
C THR A 50 -9.49 10.44 -9.84
N SER A 51 -10.81 10.29 -9.80
CA SER A 51 -11.58 10.27 -8.54
C SER A 51 -11.69 8.88 -7.90
N ASP A 52 -11.22 7.83 -8.57
CA ASP A 52 -11.24 6.46 -8.04
C ASP A 52 -10.32 6.35 -6.81
N GLU A 53 -10.78 5.64 -5.78
CA GLU A 53 -10.04 5.47 -4.52
C GLU A 53 -8.67 4.80 -4.73
N LEU A 54 -8.57 3.85 -5.66
CA LEU A 54 -7.32 3.16 -5.97
C LEU A 54 -6.31 4.13 -6.60
N PHE A 55 -6.79 5.00 -7.49
CA PHE A 55 -5.96 6.04 -8.09
C PHE A 55 -5.50 7.05 -7.03
N GLN A 56 -6.44 7.61 -6.27
CA GLN A 56 -6.15 8.63 -5.26
C GLN A 56 -5.19 8.10 -4.18
N ARG A 57 -5.34 6.84 -3.77
CA ARG A 57 -4.47 6.22 -2.78
C ARG A 57 -2.99 6.22 -3.19
N VAL A 58 -2.71 5.84 -4.44
CA VAL A 58 -1.33 5.66 -4.90
C VAL A 58 -0.77 6.94 -5.54
N PHE A 59 -1.58 7.59 -6.38
CA PHE A 59 -1.16 8.73 -7.20
C PHE A 59 -1.60 10.09 -6.63
N GLY A 60 -2.53 10.11 -5.66
CA GLY A 60 -3.07 11.34 -5.09
C GLY A 60 -3.61 12.27 -6.17
N HIS A 61 -3.10 13.50 -6.19
CA HIS A 61 -3.47 14.52 -7.17
C HIS A 61 -2.55 14.59 -8.38
N HIS A 62 -1.75 13.54 -8.64
CA HIS A 62 -0.85 13.56 -9.78
C HIS A 62 -1.61 13.62 -11.11
N ILE A 63 -1.09 14.44 -12.02
CA ILE A 63 -1.65 14.66 -13.33
C ILE A 63 -0.80 13.90 -14.34
N PHE A 64 -1.39 12.85 -14.92
CA PHE A 64 -0.76 12.08 -16.00
C PHE A 64 -1.11 12.65 -17.36
N GLU A 65 -0.10 12.95 -18.16
CA GLU A 65 -0.29 13.15 -19.60
C GLU A 65 -0.44 11.78 -20.27
N VAL A 66 -1.60 11.53 -20.89
CA VAL A 66 -1.97 10.24 -21.48
C VAL A 66 -2.40 10.37 -22.94
N GLN A 67 -2.29 9.26 -23.65
CA GLN A 67 -2.95 9.02 -24.93
C GLN A 67 -3.95 7.88 -24.77
N ARG A 68 -5.04 7.93 -25.52
CA ARG A 68 -6.03 6.86 -25.54
C ARG A 68 -5.51 5.72 -26.42
N ALA A 69 -5.61 4.48 -25.94
CA ALA A 69 -5.33 3.31 -26.76
C ALA A 69 -6.53 2.99 -27.68
N GLU A 70 -6.33 2.16 -28.71
CA GLU A 70 -7.41 1.71 -29.61
C GLU A 70 -8.48 0.89 -28.86
N GLN A 71 -8.13 0.26 -27.75
CA GLN A 71 -9.08 -0.43 -26.87
C GLN A 71 -9.93 0.55 -26.07
N ASP A 72 -11.23 0.27 -25.99
CA ASP A 72 -12.19 1.08 -25.24
C ASP A 72 -11.79 1.26 -23.76
N ASP A 73 -11.83 2.53 -23.35
CA ASP A 73 -11.52 3.08 -22.02
C ASP A 73 -10.15 2.72 -21.44
N THR A 74 -9.15 2.58 -22.32
CA THR A 74 -7.73 2.44 -21.94
C THR A 74 -6.95 3.73 -22.25
N TYR A 75 -6.19 4.20 -21.26
CA TYR A 75 -5.30 5.35 -21.35
C TYR A 75 -3.88 4.96 -20.99
N ILE A 76 -2.89 5.41 -21.75
CA ILE A 76 -1.46 5.10 -21.55
C ILE A 76 -0.68 6.39 -21.40
N THR A 77 0.25 6.46 -20.45
CA THR A 77 1.08 7.66 -20.26
C THR A 77 1.96 7.94 -21.47
N LYS A 78 2.01 9.20 -21.90
CA LYS A 78 2.88 9.66 -22.99
C LYS A 78 4.35 9.60 -22.61
N HIS A 79 4.64 9.97 -21.37
CA HIS A 79 5.99 9.97 -20.82
C HIS A 79 6.17 8.76 -19.90
N GLY A 80 7.40 8.28 -19.84
CA GLY A 80 7.79 7.34 -18.81
C GLY A 80 8.11 8.06 -17.51
N TYR A 81 7.90 7.36 -16.41
CA TYR A 81 8.11 7.82 -15.04
C TYR A 81 9.12 6.91 -14.35
N HIS A 82 9.77 7.42 -13.31
CA HIS A 82 10.83 6.75 -12.53
C HIS A 82 12.00 6.23 -13.39
N HIS A 83 13.14 5.88 -12.76
CA HIS A 83 14.32 5.29 -13.45
C HIS A 83 14.61 5.88 -14.84
N ASP A 84 14.87 7.19 -14.95
CA ASP A 84 15.12 7.88 -16.23
C ASP A 84 13.96 7.87 -17.24
N GLY A 85 12.72 7.68 -16.78
CA GLY A 85 11.53 7.68 -17.62
C GLY A 85 11.26 6.34 -18.32
N LYS A 86 11.40 5.23 -17.59
CA LYS A 86 11.31 3.86 -18.17
C LYS A 86 10.04 3.09 -17.78
N VAL A 87 9.19 3.64 -16.92
CA VAL A 87 7.93 2.99 -16.52
C VAL A 87 6.75 3.78 -17.09
N HIS A 88 5.92 3.12 -17.88
CA HIS A 88 4.67 3.69 -18.37
C HIS A 88 3.48 3.14 -17.60
N TYR A 89 2.49 3.97 -17.38
CA TYR A 89 1.24 3.57 -16.72
C TYR A 89 0.13 3.40 -17.73
N GLU A 90 -0.69 2.39 -17.53
CA GLU A 90 -1.89 2.09 -18.29
C GLU A 90 -3.09 2.06 -17.33
N PHE A 91 -4.12 2.82 -17.64
CA PHE A 91 -5.34 2.93 -16.86
C PHE A 91 -6.49 2.41 -17.71
N ASN A 92 -7.12 1.33 -17.25
CA ASN A 92 -8.27 0.73 -17.91
C ASN A 92 -9.49 0.85 -16.99
N CYS A 93 -10.51 1.58 -17.42
CA CYS A 93 -11.75 1.73 -16.66
C CYS A 93 -12.90 1.08 -17.42
N ARG A 94 -13.25 -0.16 -17.06
CA ARG A 94 -14.36 -0.89 -17.69
C ARG A 94 -15.46 -1.16 -16.68
N ASN A 95 -16.71 -0.86 -17.04
CA ASN A 95 -17.87 -1.04 -16.15
C ASN A 95 -17.67 -0.40 -14.77
N TYR A 96 -17.11 0.81 -14.71
CA TYR A 96 -16.78 1.52 -13.47
C TYR A 96 -15.76 0.80 -12.56
N CYS A 97 -15.04 -0.18 -13.08
CA CYS A 97 -13.93 -0.81 -12.38
C CYS A 97 -12.61 -0.32 -12.97
N LEU A 98 -11.85 0.44 -12.19
CA LEU A 98 -10.51 0.85 -12.56
C LEU A 98 -9.51 -0.29 -12.35
N ARG A 99 -8.68 -0.52 -13.37
CA ARG A 99 -7.46 -1.33 -13.28
C ARG A 99 -6.28 -0.49 -13.72
N ILE A 100 -5.19 -0.59 -12.98
CA ILE A 100 -3.97 0.17 -13.22
C ILE A 100 -2.83 -0.81 -13.44
N TYR A 101 -2.11 -0.59 -14.53
CA TYR A 101 -0.95 -1.39 -14.87
C TYR A 101 0.28 -0.50 -15.02
N GLU A 102 1.43 -1.07 -14.72
CA GLU A 102 2.73 -0.54 -15.08
C GLU A 102 3.37 -1.42 -16.14
N ARG A 103 4.11 -0.79 -17.06
CA ARG A 103 4.95 -1.46 -18.05
C ARG A 103 6.36 -0.89 -17.99
N HIS A 104 7.31 -1.78 -17.70
CA HIS A 104 8.73 -1.43 -17.69
C HIS A 104 9.29 -1.59 -19.11
N ALA A 105 9.76 -0.50 -19.71
CA ALA A 105 10.21 -0.48 -21.10
C ALA A 105 11.41 -1.41 -21.36
N GLN A 106 12.31 -1.57 -20.38
CA GLN A 106 13.53 -2.36 -20.54
C GLN A 106 13.33 -3.87 -20.42
N THR A 107 12.57 -4.31 -19.41
CA THR A 107 12.35 -5.74 -19.14
C THR A 107 11.07 -6.26 -19.80
N ASN A 108 10.23 -5.35 -20.30
CA ASN A 108 8.86 -5.61 -20.73
C ASN A 108 8.03 -6.30 -19.63
N ASP A 109 8.37 -6.07 -18.36
CA ASP A 109 7.57 -6.56 -17.24
C ASP A 109 6.33 -5.72 -17.08
N ARG A 110 5.25 -6.41 -16.70
CA ARG A 110 3.95 -5.80 -16.47
C ARG A 110 3.52 -6.08 -15.04
N PHE A 111 3.19 -5.02 -14.33
CA PHE A 111 2.66 -5.10 -12.98
C PHE A 111 1.21 -4.63 -12.97
N GLU A 112 0.34 -5.33 -12.25
CA GLU A 112 -1.03 -4.90 -11.96
C GLU A 112 -1.09 -4.40 -10.52
N LEU A 113 -1.66 -3.22 -10.32
CA LEU A 113 -1.92 -2.71 -8.98
C LEU A 113 -3.09 -3.47 -8.36
N ILE A 114 -2.83 -4.19 -7.27
CA ILE A 114 -3.84 -4.90 -6.50
C ILE A 114 -4.53 -3.92 -5.54
N PRO A 115 -5.88 -3.86 -5.54
CA PRO A 115 -6.63 -3.06 -4.58
C PRO A 115 -6.35 -3.47 -3.12
N PRO A 116 -6.21 -2.52 -2.18
CA PRO A 116 -5.90 -2.82 -0.77
C PRO A 116 -6.95 -3.72 -0.10
N LYS A 117 -8.23 -3.59 -0.52
CA LYS A 117 -9.34 -4.44 -0.07
C LYS A 117 -9.14 -5.94 -0.26
N CYS A 118 -8.23 -6.35 -1.16
CA CYS A 118 -7.88 -7.76 -1.33
C CYS A 118 -7.07 -8.32 -0.14
N PHE A 119 -6.52 -7.47 0.71
CA PHE A 119 -5.71 -7.83 1.87
C PHE A 119 -6.33 -7.40 3.20
N GLU A 120 -7.47 -6.70 3.18
CA GLU A 120 -8.22 -6.33 4.39
C GLU A 120 -8.62 -7.57 5.17
N GLY A 121 -8.41 -7.54 6.48
CA GLY A 121 -8.64 -8.68 7.37
C GLY A 121 -7.57 -9.76 7.32
N GLU A 122 -6.91 -9.96 6.17
CA GLU A 122 -5.87 -10.98 5.97
C GLU A 122 -4.49 -10.54 6.49
N LEU A 123 -4.07 -9.31 6.17
CA LEU A 123 -2.78 -8.77 6.60
C LEU A 123 -2.92 -7.84 7.80
N ALA A 124 -1.80 -7.58 8.49
CA ALA A 124 -1.78 -6.51 9.49
C ALA A 124 -1.88 -5.15 8.80
N GLU A 125 -2.46 -4.17 9.50
CA GLU A 125 -2.81 -2.85 8.97
C GLU A 125 -1.61 -2.15 8.34
N ILE A 126 -0.42 -2.29 8.92
CA ILE A 126 0.81 -1.67 8.37
C ILE A 126 1.11 -2.11 6.94
N PHE A 127 0.82 -3.37 6.58
CA PHE A 127 1.07 -3.88 5.23
C PHE A 127 0.05 -3.34 4.23
N VAL A 128 -1.20 -3.13 4.67
CA VAL A 128 -2.27 -2.61 3.82
C VAL A 128 -2.14 -1.10 3.66
N SER A 129 -1.97 -0.38 4.77
CA SER A 129 -2.01 1.08 4.84
C SER A 129 -0.75 1.76 4.31
N ASN A 130 0.43 1.20 4.56
CA ASN A 130 1.69 1.86 4.19
C ASN A 130 2.24 1.43 2.82
N TYR A 131 1.65 0.40 2.21
CA TYR A 131 2.12 -0.13 0.94
C TYR A 131 1.05 -0.13 -0.15
N SER A 132 1.52 0.06 -1.38
CA SER A 132 0.83 -0.30 -2.61
C SER A 132 1.32 -1.69 -3.06
N HIS A 133 0.44 -2.46 -3.70
CA HIS A 133 0.67 -3.89 -3.96
C HIS A 133 0.74 -4.15 -5.45
N TRP A 134 1.91 -4.47 -5.97
CA TRP A 134 2.16 -4.56 -7.41
C TRP A 134 2.44 -6.00 -7.84
N TRP A 135 1.50 -6.61 -8.54
CA TRP A 135 1.61 -8.00 -8.98
C TRP A 135 2.26 -8.13 -10.35
N ASN A 136 3.40 -8.80 -10.42
CA ASN A 136 4.06 -9.14 -11.66
C ASN A 136 3.51 -10.45 -12.23
N ASP A 137 2.89 -10.39 -13.42
CA ASP A 137 2.28 -11.56 -14.05
C ASP A 137 3.29 -12.64 -14.45
N LYS A 138 4.54 -12.28 -14.79
CA LYS A 138 5.56 -13.26 -15.19
C LYS A 138 6.15 -13.99 -13.98
N THR A 139 6.61 -13.23 -12.97
CA THR A 139 7.28 -13.80 -11.79
C THR A 139 6.29 -14.36 -10.77
N LYS A 140 5.02 -13.95 -10.85
CA LYS A 140 3.95 -14.28 -9.88
C LYS A 140 4.30 -13.81 -8.46
N ILE A 141 4.98 -12.67 -8.37
CA ILE A 141 5.33 -12.02 -7.12
C ILE A 141 4.51 -10.73 -6.99
N VAL A 142 4.02 -10.45 -5.78
CA VAL A 142 3.49 -9.13 -5.43
C VAL A 142 4.55 -8.38 -4.64
N GLU A 143 4.88 -7.19 -5.10
CA GLU A 143 5.79 -6.26 -4.43
C GLU A 143 5.01 -5.31 -3.54
N PHE A 144 5.48 -5.17 -2.30
CA PHE A 144 4.95 -4.19 -1.35
C PHE A 144 5.81 -2.94 -1.48
N ARG A 145 5.33 -2.01 -2.30
CA ARG A 145 6.00 -0.75 -2.57
C ARG A 145 5.44 0.33 -1.66
N PRO A 146 6.19 1.39 -1.30
CA PRO A 146 5.61 2.53 -0.60
C PRO A 146 4.25 2.95 -1.20
N VAL A 147 3.29 3.31 -0.36
CA VAL A 147 1.92 3.59 -0.83
C VAL A 147 1.87 4.74 -1.84
N HIS A 148 2.71 5.77 -1.66
CA HIS A 148 2.72 6.95 -2.52
C HIS A 148 3.72 6.81 -3.66
N PHE A 149 3.25 7.03 -4.89
CA PHE A 149 4.08 6.89 -6.09
C PHE A 149 5.30 7.84 -6.12
N GLN A 150 5.24 9.00 -5.48
CA GLN A 150 6.36 9.97 -5.44
C GLN A 150 7.49 9.59 -4.49
N HIS A 151 7.32 8.53 -3.70
CA HIS A 151 8.36 8.10 -2.77
C HIS A 151 9.64 7.74 -3.53
N GLU A 152 10.80 8.17 -3.04
CA GLU A 152 12.11 7.93 -3.68
C GLU A 152 12.35 6.43 -3.95
N ASN A 153 12.02 5.61 -2.97
CA ASN A 153 12.13 4.15 -3.03
C ASN A 153 10.86 3.48 -3.54
N PHE A 154 10.05 4.14 -4.37
CA PHE A 154 8.82 3.52 -4.88
C PHE A 154 9.12 2.23 -5.65
N LEU A 155 10.15 2.23 -6.51
CA LEU A 155 10.57 1.07 -7.31
C LEU A 155 11.85 0.38 -6.79
N HIS A 156 12.48 0.92 -5.76
CA HIS A 156 13.74 0.45 -5.21
C HIS A 156 13.53 -0.04 -3.79
N ASP A 157 14.45 -0.86 -3.27
CA ASP A 157 14.43 -1.30 -1.87
C ASP A 157 13.10 -1.92 -1.43
N ILE A 158 12.47 -2.68 -2.33
CA ILE A 158 11.22 -3.38 -2.08
C ILE A 158 11.42 -4.36 -0.93
N HIS A 159 11.00 -3.98 0.27
CA HIS A 159 11.36 -4.71 1.48
C HIS A 159 10.54 -6.00 1.67
N TYR A 160 9.26 -6.01 1.29
CA TYR A 160 8.40 -7.19 1.40
C TYR A 160 7.90 -7.66 0.04
N ILE A 161 7.83 -8.98 -0.12
CA ILE A 161 7.26 -9.61 -1.30
C ILE A 161 6.36 -10.79 -0.94
N LEU A 162 5.27 -10.98 -1.67
CA LEU A 162 4.39 -12.15 -1.62
C LEU A 162 4.65 -13.03 -2.83
N ALA A 163 5.07 -14.27 -2.60
CA ALA A 163 5.18 -15.26 -3.67
C ALA A 163 3.84 -16.01 -3.83
N ILE A 164 3.00 -15.61 -4.79
CA ILE A 164 1.63 -16.13 -4.96
C ILE A 164 1.60 -17.66 -5.04
N LYS A 165 2.52 -18.27 -5.80
CA LYS A 165 2.59 -19.74 -5.94
C LYS A 165 2.84 -20.48 -4.63
N LYS A 166 3.52 -19.84 -3.68
CA LYS A 166 3.90 -20.45 -2.40
C LYS A 166 3.03 -19.99 -1.23
N GLY A 167 2.29 -18.89 -1.40
CA GLY A 167 1.36 -18.36 -0.39
C GLY A 167 2.04 -17.74 0.84
N PHE A 168 3.32 -17.33 0.76
CA PHE A 168 4.00 -16.66 1.85
C PHE A 168 4.49 -15.27 1.48
N ILE A 169 4.46 -14.39 2.49
CA ILE A 169 5.10 -13.08 2.47
C ILE A 169 6.45 -13.21 3.16
N ARG A 170 7.48 -12.61 2.58
CA ARG A 170 8.82 -12.58 3.17
C ARG A 170 9.50 -11.25 2.95
N THR A 171 10.54 -10.98 3.74
CA THR A 171 11.50 -9.92 3.43
C THR A 171 12.24 -10.25 2.13
N ASN A 172 12.57 -9.20 1.37
CA ASN A 172 13.34 -9.28 0.14
C ASN A 172 14.83 -9.08 0.38
N ASN A 173 15.33 -9.55 1.52
CA ASN A 173 16.75 -9.58 1.82
C ASN A 173 17.24 -11.03 1.65
N ALA A 174 18.26 -11.23 0.83
CA ALA A 174 18.80 -12.57 0.55
C ALA A 174 19.53 -13.18 1.75
N GLU A 175 20.19 -12.34 2.55
CA GLU A 175 21.03 -12.71 3.70
C GLU A 175 20.19 -12.96 4.96
N ASN A 176 19.15 -12.14 5.15
CA ASN A 176 18.23 -12.27 6.27
C ASN A 176 16.77 -12.33 5.78
N ARG A 177 16.32 -13.56 5.46
CA ARG A 177 14.93 -13.82 5.07
C ARG A 177 14.09 -14.08 6.30
N GLN A 178 13.11 -13.22 6.48
CA GLN A 178 12.07 -13.38 7.48
C GLN A 178 10.74 -13.64 6.80
N TYR A 179 9.92 -14.51 7.37
CA TYR A 179 8.62 -14.91 6.83
C TYR A 179 7.49 -14.36 7.70
N LEU A 180 6.49 -13.75 7.08
CA LEU A 180 5.30 -13.32 7.80
C LEU A 180 4.52 -14.54 8.28
N ILE A 181 4.28 -14.62 9.58
CA ILE A 181 3.40 -15.63 10.15
C ILE A 181 1.96 -15.24 9.83
N ASN A 182 1.20 -16.18 9.28
CA ASN A 182 -0.22 -15.99 8.99
C ASN A 182 -0.99 -15.72 10.30
N ARG A 183 -1.76 -14.64 10.33
CA ARG A 183 -2.56 -14.21 11.49
C ARG A 183 -3.62 -15.23 11.91
N SER A 184 -4.08 -16.05 10.97
CA SER A 184 -5.03 -17.15 11.21
C SER A 184 -4.37 -18.43 11.75
N SER A 185 -3.03 -18.47 11.84
CA SER A 185 -2.33 -19.62 12.40
C SER A 185 -2.54 -19.75 13.92
N SER A 186 -2.51 -20.98 14.41
CA SER A 186 -2.61 -21.29 15.85
C SER A 186 -1.50 -20.61 16.66
N LEU A 187 -0.28 -20.57 16.12
CA LEU A 187 0.88 -19.92 16.74
C LEU A 187 0.62 -18.43 16.97
N PHE A 188 0.20 -17.70 15.92
CA PHE A 188 -0.10 -16.28 16.03
C PHE A 188 -1.22 -16.03 17.05
N LYS A 189 -2.35 -16.74 16.93
CA LYS A 189 -3.51 -16.56 17.81
C LYS A 189 -3.18 -16.86 19.28
N THR A 190 -2.35 -17.88 19.53
CA THR A 190 -1.92 -18.26 20.88
C THR A 190 -1.07 -17.16 21.51
N LEU A 191 0.00 -16.73 20.82
CA LEU A 191 0.88 -15.68 21.31
C LEU A 191 0.13 -14.35 21.51
N PHE A 192 -0.71 -13.97 20.54
CA PHE A 192 -1.51 -12.75 20.62
C PHE A 192 -2.48 -12.77 21.80
N THR A 193 -3.31 -13.82 21.93
CA THR A 193 -4.34 -13.90 22.96
C THR A 193 -3.74 -14.04 24.36
N LYS A 194 -2.64 -14.79 24.50
CA LYS A 194 -1.99 -15.01 25.80
C LYS A 194 -1.32 -13.72 26.32
N TYR A 195 -0.64 -12.97 25.44
CA TYR A 195 0.23 -11.88 25.88
C TYR A 195 -0.18 -10.51 25.35
N PHE A 196 -0.33 -10.37 24.02
CA PHE A 196 -0.33 -9.07 23.33
C PHE A 196 -1.70 -8.42 23.15
N ILE A 197 -2.81 -9.16 23.35
CA ILE A 197 -4.17 -8.61 23.33
C ILE A 197 -4.37 -7.49 24.37
N ARG A 198 -3.53 -7.49 25.42
CA ARG A 198 -3.51 -6.46 26.47
C ARG A 198 -2.68 -5.24 26.13
N LEU A 199 -1.93 -5.25 25.03
CA LEU A 199 -1.11 -4.10 24.61
C LEU A 199 -1.67 -3.44 23.35
N ASP A 200 -2.13 -4.24 22.38
CA ASP A 200 -2.66 -3.71 21.13
C ASP A 200 -3.75 -4.61 20.54
N SER A 201 -4.50 -4.09 19.57
CA SER A 201 -5.48 -4.90 18.83
C SER A 201 -4.82 -5.67 17.70
N GLU A 202 -5.42 -6.81 17.35
CA GLU A 202 -4.86 -7.77 16.39
C GLU A 202 -4.41 -7.18 15.04
N PRO A 203 -5.15 -6.24 14.40
CA PRO A 203 -4.71 -5.66 13.12
C PRO A 203 -3.38 -4.92 13.19
N TYR A 204 -2.96 -4.46 14.37
CA TYR A 204 -1.71 -3.72 14.55
C TYR A 204 -0.55 -4.63 14.99
N VAL A 205 -0.77 -5.94 15.11
CA VAL A 205 0.25 -6.91 15.48
C VAL A 205 0.61 -7.79 14.28
N TYR A 206 1.91 -7.90 14.00
CA TYR A 206 2.42 -8.84 13.01
C TYR A 206 3.65 -9.57 13.55
N MET A 207 3.93 -10.76 13.00
CA MET A 207 5.04 -11.60 13.45
C MET A 207 5.90 -12.03 12.26
N LEU A 208 7.20 -11.84 12.36
CA LEU A 208 8.19 -12.24 11.36
C LEU A 208 9.06 -13.36 11.92
N ALA A 209 9.02 -14.53 11.29
CA ALA A 209 9.83 -15.68 11.66
C ALA A 209 11.16 -15.68 10.90
N GLU A 210 12.25 -15.86 11.62
CA GLU A 210 13.62 -15.99 11.12
C GLU A 210 14.30 -17.13 11.88
N ASN A 211 14.54 -18.26 11.22
CA ASN A 211 15.05 -19.47 11.86
C ASN A 211 14.18 -19.87 13.08
N ASP A 212 14.78 -19.97 14.27
CA ASP A 212 14.09 -20.30 15.52
C ASP A 212 13.62 -19.07 16.31
N ILE A 213 13.63 -17.88 15.69
CA ILE A 213 13.25 -16.62 16.33
C ILE A 213 12.03 -16.03 15.63
N ILE A 214 11.06 -15.59 16.44
CA ILE A 214 9.89 -14.88 15.95
C ILE A 214 9.92 -13.46 16.51
N ASN A 215 10.08 -12.48 15.62
CA ASN A 215 9.98 -11.07 15.95
C ASN A 215 8.50 -10.67 15.95
N ILE A 216 7.99 -10.22 17.08
CA ILE A 216 6.59 -9.83 17.28
C ILE A 216 6.54 -8.31 17.34
N HIS A 217 5.87 -7.71 16.36
CA HIS A 217 5.82 -6.26 16.17
C HIS A 217 4.45 -5.73 16.56
N LEU A 218 4.42 -4.73 17.44
CA LEU A 218 3.23 -3.95 17.79
C LEU A 218 3.35 -2.61 17.09
N SER A 219 2.87 -2.56 15.84
CA SER A 219 3.17 -1.49 14.88
C SER A 219 2.81 -0.09 15.38
N ARG A 220 1.68 0.06 16.08
CA ARG A 220 1.22 1.36 16.59
C ARG A 220 2.01 1.87 17.79
N LEU A 221 2.57 0.94 18.58
CA LEU A 221 3.40 1.26 19.75
C LEU A 221 4.88 1.41 19.41
N GLY A 222 5.32 0.91 18.24
CA GLY A 222 6.73 0.91 17.85
C GLY A 222 7.59 -0.08 18.64
N ILE A 223 6.98 -1.03 19.37
CA ILE A 223 7.65 -1.99 20.24
C ILE A 223 7.80 -3.33 19.51
N VAL A 224 8.93 -4.00 19.73
CA VAL A 224 9.21 -5.34 19.20
C VAL A 224 9.66 -6.28 20.31
N PHE A 225 9.08 -7.47 20.32
CA PHE A 225 9.48 -8.58 21.18
C PHE A 225 10.11 -9.69 20.34
N LYS A 226 10.95 -10.52 20.96
CA LYS A 226 11.58 -11.68 20.33
C LYS A 226 11.15 -12.93 21.06
N TYR A 227 10.52 -13.85 20.36
CA TYR A 227 10.16 -15.16 20.89
C TYR A 227 11.16 -16.21 20.37
N SER A 228 11.87 -16.88 21.29
CA SER A 228 12.77 -17.99 20.99
C SER A 228 12.00 -19.30 21.04
N LEU A 229 11.94 -20.01 19.92
CA LEU A 229 11.33 -21.34 19.86
C LEU A 229 12.12 -22.39 20.64
N GLN A 230 13.43 -22.22 20.78
CA GLN A 230 14.30 -23.14 21.52
C GLN A 230 14.10 -23.03 23.03
N HIS A 231 13.97 -21.80 23.54
CA HIS A 231 13.84 -21.55 24.97
C HIS A 231 12.39 -21.38 25.44
N ASN A 232 11.45 -21.26 24.50
CA ASN A 232 10.04 -20.95 24.77
C ASN A 232 9.88 -19.66 25.61
N THR A 233 10.76 -18.68 25.38
CA THR A 233 10.77 -17.41 26.12
C THR A 233 10.57 -16.23 25.16
N ILE A 234 9.84 -15.22 25.62
CA ILE A 234 9.64 -13.97 24.89
C ILE A 234 10.45 -12.88 25.60
N THR A 235 11.41 -12.27 24.93
CA THR A 235 12.22 -11.17 25.46
C THR A 235 11.80 -9.83 24.87
N SER A 236 11.92 -8.78 25.68
CA SER A 236 11.71 -7.41 25.22
C SER A 236 13.01 -6.86 24.64
N ARG A 237 12.93 -6.16 23.50
CA ARG A 237 14.11 -5.44 22.98
C ARG A 237 14.42 -4.19 23.80
N GLU A 238 13.40 -3.54 24.35
CA GLU A 238 13.52 -2.26 25.07
C GLU A 238 13.95 -2.44 26.54
N TYR A 239 13.74 -3.64 27.09
CA TYR A 239 14.12 -3.99 28.46
C TYR A 239 15.03 -5.22 28.40
N SER A 240 16.34 -4.98 28.32
CA SER A 240 17.36 -6.03 28.37
C SER A 240 17.23 -6.86 29.65
N ASP A 241 17.64 -8.13 29.56
CA ASP A 241 17.63 -9.10 30.67
C ASP A 241 16.24 -9.34 31.28
N MET A 242 15.18 -9.02 30.55
CA MET A 242 13.79 -9.26 30.94
C MET A 242 13.07 -10.13 29.91
N HIS A 243 12.24 -11.05 30.41
CA HIS A 243 11.32 -11.85 29.61
C HIS A 243 9.87 -11.58 30.02
N VAL A 244 8.93 -11.86 29.12
CA VAL A 244 7.50 -11.78 29.42
C VAL A 244 7.15 -12.89 30.41
N ASP A 245 6.61 -12.50 31.56
CA ASP A 245 6.22 -13.44 32.60
C ASP A 245 5.09 -14.36 32.10
N ASP A 246 5.12 -15.65 32.44
CA ASP A 246 4.03 -16.55 32.10
C ASP A 246 2.76 -16.26 32.90
N ASN A 247 2.91 -15.81 34.15
CA ASN A 247 1.85 -15.33 35.01
C ASN A 247 1.63 -13.84 34.83
N GLN A 248 0.69 -13.53 33.96
CA GLN A 248 0.33 -12.18 33.59
C GLN A 248 -0.66 -11.49 34.55
N CYS A 249 -0.64 -11.89 35.83
CA CYS A 249 -1.50 -11.37 36.90
C CYS A 249 -0.89 -10.15 37.60
N PHE A 250 -1.56 -9.00 37.51
CA PHE A 250 -1.13 -7.76 38.18
C PHE A 250 -1.57 -7.64 39.65
N GLY A 251 -1.96 -8.76 40.28
CA GLY A 251 -2.42 -8.79 41.66
C GLY A 251 -3.65 -7.90 41.89
N THR A 252 -3.49 -6.85 42.68
CA THR A 252 -4.58 -5.94 43.09
C THR A 252 -4.93 -4.87 42.06
N LEU A 253 -4.17 -4.75 40.96
CA LEU A 253 -4.43 -3.78 39.88
C LEU A 253 -5.55 -4.27 38.94
N THR A 254 -6.70 -4.64 39.50
CA THR A 254 -7.84 -5.24 38.79
C THR A 254 -8.48 -4.32 37.74
N GLY A 255 -8.19 -3.01 37.80
CA GLY A 255 -8.62 -2.02 36.80
C GLY A 255 -7.65 -1.79 35.64
N LEU A 256 -6.44 -2.37 35.68
CA LEU A 256 -5.45 -2.18 34.63
C LEU A 256 -5.85 -2.95 33.37
N ARG A 257 -6.33 -2.22 32.36
CA ARG A 257 -6.80 -2.81 31.09
C ARG A 257 -5.68 -3.09 30.10
N SER A 258 -4.55 -2.38 30.23
CA SER A 258 -3.42 -2.49 29.32
C SER A 258 -2.11 -2.59 30.08
N GLY A 259 -1.33 -3.62 29.79
CA GLY A 259 -0.04 -3.87 30.44
C GLY A 259 0.51 -5.25 30.12
N LEU A 260 1.83 -5.40 30.28
CA LEU A 260 2.55 -6.65 30.14
C LEU A 260 3.56 -6.77 31.29
N LEU A 261 3.47 -7.83 32.08
CA LEU A 261 4.45 -8.11 33.14
C LEU A 261 5.71 -8.72 32.54
N LEU A 262 6.85 -8.24 33.03
CA LEU A 262 8.17 -8.74 32.69
C LEU A 262 8.84 -9.27 33.95
N SER A 263 9.60 -10.35 33.81
CA SER A 263 10.41 -10.95 34.86
C SER A 263 11.89 -10.98 34.46
N PRO A 264 12.82 -10.85 35.42
CA PRO A 264 14.24 -10.97 35.14
C PRO A 264 14.55 -12.31 34.50
N MET A 265 15.41 -12.33 33.50
CA MET A 265 16.04 -13.57 33.04
C MET A 265 16.91 -14.08 34.19
N ALA A 266 16.72 -15.33 34.60
CA ALA A 266 17.57 -15.94 35.62
C ALA A 266 19.03 -15.83 35.14
N ALA A 267 19.90 -15.27 35.97
CA ALA A 267 21.33 -15.26 35.69
C ALA A 267 21.77 -16.71 35.51
N ILE A 268 22.40 -17.01 34.38
CA ILE A 268 23.12 -18.27 34.23
C ILE A 268 24.35 -18.11 35.14
N GLU A 269 24.27 -18.68 36.35
CA GLU A 269 25.46 -18.93 37.19
C GLU A 269 26.34 -20.01 36.54
#